data_AF-A0AAE5CC71-F1
#
_entry.id   AF-A0AAE5CC71-F1
#
_cell.length_a   1.000
_cell.length_b   1.000
_cell.length_c   1.000
_cell.angle_alpha   90.00
_cell.angle_beta   90.00
_cell.angle_gamma   90.00
#
_symmetry.space_group_name_H-M   'P 1'
#
loop_
_entity.id
_entity.type
_entity.pdbx_description
1 polymer ?
#
loop_
_entity_poly.entity_id
_entity_poly.type
_entity_poly.pdbx_seq_one_letter_code
_entity_poly.pdbx_strand_id
1 'polypeptide(L)'
;MQTNTGGTGVKLMTLPNLISALRLPIAAAFLAVDGVLWRGLLLFFGGVTDAMDGWLARKLGVQSEAGAVIDPLFDKLFVIIALAAFLREPYLSWPEFAVLISRDLYVGSGFIVAKTIRVAVSVRSRFSGKLVTFLQLVTLFVLLFTPGQVDLFVVVVGVASVIAILDYTSAGIASLRKRHQEA
;
A
#
# COMPACT_ATOMS: atom_id res chain seq x y z
N MET A 1 45.15 -19.68 1.88
CA MET A 1 44.50 -18.74 0.93
C MET A 1 43.04 -18.63 1.36
N GLN A 2 42.74 -17.69 2.25
CA GLN A 2 42.12 -16.38 1.96
C GLN A 2 40.70 -16.52 1.39
N THR A 3 39.61 -15.98 1.94
CA THR A 3 39.29 -15.30 3.21
C THR A 3 37.78 -15.43 3.39
N ASN A 4 37.34 -15.75 4.60
CA ASN A 4 36.00 -15.51 5.10
C ASN A 4 35.72 -13.99 5.00
N THR A 5 34.86 -13.57 4.08
CA THR A 5 34.23 -12.24 4.11
C THR A 5 32.75 -12.43 4.37
N GLY A 6 32.39 -12.30 5.65
CA GLY A 6 31.04 -11.99 6.09
C GLY A 6 30.58 -10.71 5.42
N GLY A 7 29.83 -10.85 4.33
CA GLY A 7 28.99 -9.80 3.79
C GLY A 7 27.57 -10.01 4.29
N THR A 8 27.21 -9.42 5.43
CA THR A 8 25.82 -9.07 5.74
C THR A 8 25.38 -7.96 4.78
N GLY A 9 25.35 -8.27 3.49
CA GLY A 9 24.73 -7.44 2.49
C GLY A 9 23.27 -7.82 2.45
N VAL A 10 22.40 -6.97 3.01
CA VAL A 10 20.99 -6.99 2.62
C VAL A 10 20.98 -7.04 1.08
N LYS A 11 20.42 -8.09 0.48
CA LYS A 11 20.30 -8.19 -0.98
C LYS A 11 19.22 -7.17 -1.39
N LEU A 12 19.62 -5.90 -1.44
CA LEU A 12 18.75 -4.72 -1.44
C LEU A 12 17.86 -4.63 -2.70
N MET A 13 18.29 -5.25 -3.80
CA MET A 13 17.60 -5.15 -5.09
C MET A 13 17.51 -6.51 -5.76
N THR A 14 16.33 -7.11 -5.66
CA THR A 14 15.89 -8.20 -6.54
C THR A 14 15.13 -7.59 -7.72
N LEU A 15 15.12 -8.25 -8.89
CA LEU A 15 14.40 -7.78 -10.07
C LEU A 15 12.94 -7.35 -9.78
N PRO A 16 12.17 -8.07 -8.95
CA PRO A 16 10.84 -7.63 -8.50
C PRO A 16 10.84 -6.24 -7.85
N ASN A 17 11.78 -5.95 -6.93
CA ASN A 17 11.84 -4.66 -6.23
C ASN A 17 12.08 -3.48 -7.20
N LEU A 18 12.82 -3.71 -8.30
CA LEU A 18 13.02 -2.69 -9.32
C LEU A 18 11.72 -2.39 -10.07
N ILE A 19 10.91 -3.42 -10.33
CA ILE A 19 9.59 -3.26 -10.96
C ILE A 19 8.65 -2.51 -10.00
N SER A 20 8.65 -2.83 -8.71
CA SER A 20 7.90 -2.07 -7.70
C SER A 20 8.32 -0.61 -7.65
N ALA A 21 9.63 -0.32 -7.76
CA ALA A 21 10.17 1.04 -7.76
C ALA A 21 9.70 1.86 -8.98
N LEU A 22 9.40 1.23 -10.12
CA LEU A 22 8.83 1.90 -11.29
C LEU A 22 7.44 2.50 -11.02
N ARG A 23 6.72 2.03 -9.99
CA ARG A 23 5.44 2.62 -9.60
C ARG A 23 5.58 4.06 -9.13
N LEU A 24 6.71 4.46 -8.56
CA LEU A 24 6.92 5.83 -8.11
C LEU A 24 6.99 6.84 -9.29
N PRO A 25 7.79 6.61 -10.35
CA PRO A 25 7.71 7.41 -11.57
C PRO A 25 6.32 7.44 -12.20
N ILE A 26 5.60 6.31 -12.25
CA ILE A 26 4.22 6.25 -12.80
C ILE A 26 3.28 7.09 -11.94
N ALA A 27 3.39 7.00 -10.61
CA ALA A 27 2.64 7.82 -9.67
C ALA A 27 2.94 9.31 -9.84
N ALA A 28 4.22 9.68 -9.96
CA ALA A 28 4.62 11.07 -10.21
C ALA A 28 4.09 11.59 -11.56
N ALA A 29 4.10 10.76 -12.60
CA ALA A 29 3.50 11.08 -13.90
C ALA A 29 1.99 11.32 -13.78
N PHE A 30 1.31 10.64 -12.86
CA PHE A 30 -0.12 10.84 -12.60
C PHE A 30 -0.45 12.27 -12.15
N LEU A 31 0.48 12.96 -11.47
CA LEU A 31 0.35 14.36 -11.07
C LEU A 31 0.62 15.37 -12.20
N ALA A 32 1.28 14.92 -13.27
CA ALA A 32 1.75 15.75 -14.37
C ALA A 32 0.88 15.64 -15.63
N VAL A 33 0.01 14.65 -15.71
CA VAL A 33 -0.91 14.46 -16.84
C VAL A 33 -2.34 14.77 -16.45
N ASP A 34 -3.05 15.39 -17.39
CA ASP A 34 -4.47 15.66 -17.28
C ASP A 34 -5.27 14.80 -18.27
N GLY A 35 -6.53 14.54 -17.91
CA GLY A 35 -7.47 13.82 -18.76
C GLY A 35 -7.55 12.33 -18.48
N VAL A 36 -8.77 11.82 -18.73
CA VAL A 36 -9.20 10.45 -18.41
C VAL A 36 -8.33 9.40 -19.11
N LEU A 37 -7.98 9.62 -20.38
CA LEU A 37 -7.23 8.66 -21.18
C LEU A 37 -5.82 8.42 -20.62
N TRP A 38 -5.05 9.49 -20.40
CA TRP A 38 -3.66 9.38 -19.94
C TRP A 38 -3.57 8.81 -18.53
N ARG A 39 -4.43 9.27 -17.62
CA ARG A 39 -4.50 8.74 -16.25
C ARG A 39 -5.00 7.29 -16.24
N GLY A 40 -5.94 6.94 -17.10
CA GLY A 40 -6.38 5.55 -17.29
C GLY A 40 -5.25 4.63 -17.76
N LEU A 41 -4.43 5.07 -18.70
CA LEU A 41 -3.24 4.34 -19.15
C LEU A 41 -2.23 4.15 -18.01
N LEU A 42 -1.95 5.21 -17.23
CA LEU A 42 -1.04 5.11 -16.08
C LEU A 42 -1.54 4.13 -15.01
N LEU A 43 -2.85 4.15 -14.71
CA LEU A 43 -3.46 3.16 -13.82
C LEU A 43 -3.33 1.74 -14.36
N PHE A 44 -3.58 1.54 -15.66
CA PHE A 44 -3.42 0.24 -16.30
C PHE A 44 -1.97 -0.27 -16.20
N PHE A 45 -0.99 0.56 -16.57
CA PHE A 45 0.41 0.18 -16.49
C PHE A 45 0.88 -0.05 -15.05
N GLY A 46 0.42 0.77 -14.08
CA GLY A 46 0.72 0.56 -12.66
C GLY A 46 0.16 -0.75 -12.11
N GLY A 47 -1.04 -1.15 -12.52
CA GLY A 47 -1.62 -2.44 -12.16
C GLY A 47 -0.93 -3.63 -12.84
N VAL A 48 -0.54 -3.47 -14.11
CA VAL A 48 0.22 -4.51 -14.83
C VAL A 48 1.58 -4.75 -14.18
N THR A 49 2.29 -3.71 -13.77
CA THR A 49 3.58 -3.87 -13.09
C THR A 49 3.44 -4.58 -11.74
N ASP A 50 2.32 -4.43 -11.02
CA ASP A 50 1.92 -5.18 -9.80
C ASP A 50 1.54 -6.65 -10.02
N ALA A 51 0.94 -6.95 -11.16
CA ALA A 51 0.77 -8.36 -11.51
C ALA A 51 2.12 -9.01 -11.84
N MET A 52 3.01 -8.27 -12.50
CA MET A 52 4.29 -8.77 -13.03
C MET A 52 5.34 -9.04 -11.95
N ASP A 53 5.55 -8.13 -10.99
CA ASP A 53 6.50 -8.35 -9.89
C ASP A 53 6.07 -9.52 -9.00
N GLY A 54 4.78 -9.65 -8.69
CA GLY A 54 4.21 -10.74 -7.91
C GLY A 54 4.31 -12.08 -8.63
N TRP A 55 4.13 -12.10 -9.96
CA TRP A 55 4.37 -13.30 -10.75
C TRP A 55 5.86 -13.67 -10.81
N LEU A 56 6.74 -12.69 -11.02
CA LEU A 56 8.18 -12.91 -11.13
C LEU A 56 8.78 -13.38 -9.80
N ALA A 57 8.35 -12.80 -8.67
CA ALA A 57 8.76 -13.22 -7.32
C ALA A 57 8.37 -14.68 -7.04
N ARG A 58 7.15 -15.09 -7.41
CA ARG A 58 6.69 -16.49 -7.30
C ARG A 58 7.50 -17.43 -8.18
N LYS A 59 7.81 -17.02 -9.41
CA LYS A 59 8.52 -17.86 -10.38
C LYS A 59 10.00 -18.04 -10.04
N LEU A 60 10.65 -17.00 -9.51
CA LEU A 60 12.07 -17.05 -9.17
C LEU A 60 12.34 -17.65 -7.78
N GLY A 61 11.32 -17.76 -6.92
CA GLY A 61 11.50 -18.22 -5.54
C GLY A 61 12.37 -17.28 -4.70
N VAL A 62 12.62 -16.06 -5.19
CA VAL A 62 13.45 -15.05 -4.52
C VAL A 62 12.52 -13.96 -3.98
N GLN A 63 12.15 -14.06 -2.71
CA GLN A 63 11.62 -12.94 -1.94
C GLN A 63 12.71 -12.40 -1.03
N SER A 64 13.03 -11.11 -1.16
CA SER A 64 13.92 -10.43 -0.23
C SER A 64 13.13 -9.94 0.98
N GLU A 65 13.70 -10.00 2.19
CA GLU A 65 13.07 -9.43 3.39
C GLU A 65 12.84 -7.91 3.23
N ALA A 66 13.73 -7.23 2.50
CA ALA A 66 13.59 -5.82 2.15
C ALA A 66 12.40 -5.59 1.20
N GLY A 67 12.27 -6.39 0.13
CA GLY A 67 11.15 -6.32 -0.81
C GLY A 67 9.80 -6.55 -0.13
N ALA A 68 9.72 -7.50 0.82
CA ALA A 68 8.50 -7.76 1.58
C ALA A 68 7.95 -6.53 2.35
N VAL A 69 8.80 -5.53 2.63
CA VAL A 69 8.39 -4.26 3.26
C VAL A 69 8.29 -3.12 2.24
N ILE A 70 9.20 -3.08 1.26
CA ILE A 70 9.30 -2.01 0.26
C ILE A 70 8.15 -2.11 -0.77
N ASP A 71 7.78 -3.31 -1.21
CA ASP A 71 6.76 -3.49 -2.24
C ASP A 71 5.39 -2.95 -1.77
N PRO A 72 4.87 -3.33 -0.57
CA PRO A 72 3.61 -2.78 -0.07
C PRO A 72 3.67 -1.27 0.24
N LEU A 73 4.86 -0.72 0.44
CA LEU A 73 5.06 0.72 0.63
C LEU A 73 4.89 1.47 -0.69
N PHE A 74 5.53 0.99 -1.76
CA PHE A 74 5.39 1.60 -3.09
C PHE A 74 3.96 1.48 -3.64
N ASP A 75 3.25 0.39 -3.34
CA ASP A 75 1.82 0.25 -3.67
C ASP A 75 0.97 1.36 -3.04
N LYS A 76 1.17 1.57 -1.73
CA LYS A 76 0.43 2.60 -1.01
C LYS A 76 0.78 3.99 -1.51
N LEU A 77 2.06 4.26 -1.77
CA LEU A 77 2.49 5.55 -2.32
C LEU A 77 1.88 5.80 -3.70
N PHE A 78 1.82 4.78 -4.56
CA PHE A 78 1.17 4.89 -5.85
C PHE A 78 -0.30 5.31 -5.72
N VAL A 79 -1.08 4.62 -4.87
CA VAL A 79 -2.50 4.94 -4.65
C VAL A 79 -2.67 6.33 -4.03
N ILE A 80 -1.87 6.69 -3.02
CA ILE A 80 -1.95 8.00 -2.36
C ILE A 80 -1.66 9.13 -3.34
N ILE A 81 -0.61 9.00 -4.15
CA ILE A 81 -0.23 10.01 -5.13
C ILE A 81 -1.28 10.11 -6.24
N ALA A 82 -1.81 8.97 -6.71
CA ALA A 82 -2.88 8.96 -7.70
C ALA A 82 -4.14 9.67 -7.19
N LEU A 83 -4.53 9.43 -5.93
CA LEU A 83 -5.64 10.15 -5.29
C LEU A 83 -5.33 11.64 -5.12
N ALA A 84 -4.10 11.99 -4.74
CA ALA A 84 -3.69 13.37 -4.54
C ALA A 84 -3.73 14.20 -5.84
N ALA A 85 -3.58 13.58 -7.01
CA ALA A 85 -3.74 14.28 -8.29
C ALA A 85 -5.13 14.88 -8.47
N PHE A 86 -6.16 14.21 -7.95
CA PHE A 86 -7.55 14.67 -8.02
C PHE A 86 -7.87 15.80 -7.03
N LEU A 87 -6.98 16.14 -6.09
CA LEU A 87 -7.17 17.30 -5.18
C LEU A 87 -7.14 18.65 -5.90
N ARG A 88 -6.63 18.68 -7.14
CA ARG A 88 -6.68 19.87 -8.01
C ARG A 88 -8.00 19.99 -8.77
N GLU A 89 -8.86 18.99 -8.67
CA GLU A 89 -10.14 18.91 -9.37
C GLU A 89 -11.30 19.09 -8.40
N PRO A 90 -12.47 19.56 -8.87
CA PRO A 90 -13.63 19.81 -8.02
C PRO A 90 -14.27 18.54 -7.45
N TYR A 91 -13.78 17.36 -7.83
CA TYR A 91 -14.37 16.08 -7.48
C TYR A 91 -13.83 15.48 -6.18
N LEU A 92 -12.65 15.90 -5.70
CA LEU A 92 -12.09 15.37 -4.47
C LEU A 92 -11.59 16.50 -3.57
N SER A 93 -12.20 16.62 -2.41
CA SER A 93 -11.81 17.58 -1.39
C SER A 93 -10.74 17.02 -0.44
N TRP A 94 -10.05 17.92 0.28
CA TRP A 94 -9.05 17.55 1.28
C TRP A 94 -9.57 16.62 2.39
N PRO A 95 -10.79 16.83 2.96
CA PRO A 95 -11.36 15.91 3.94
C PRO A 95 -11.58 14.50 3.38
N GLU A 96 -12.09 14.38 2.17
CA GLU A 96 -12.35 13.09 1.52
C GLU A 96 -11.06 12.33 1.25
N PHE A 97 -10.05 13.04 0.72
CA PHE A 97 -8.71 12.49 0.58
C PHE A 97 -8.13 12.00 1.92
N ALA A 98 -8.27 12.79 2.98
CA ALA A 98 -7.81 12.40 4.31
C ALA A 98 -8.52 11.13 4.82
N VAL A 99 -9.83 11.01 4.60
CA VAL A 99 -10.59 9.79 4.92
C VAL A 99 -10.02 8.59 4.15
N LEU A 100 -9.82 8.74 2.84
CA LEU A 100 -9.32 7.67 1.99
C LEU A 100 -7.95 7.16 2.48
N ILE A 101 -7.02 8.03 2.87
CA ILE A 101 -5.65 7.59 3.25
C ILE A 101 -5.49 7.26 4.74
N SER A 102 -6.46 7.64 5.59
CA SER A 102 -6.37 7.54 7.05
C SER A 102 -5.99 6.14 7.56
N ARG A 103 -6.60 5.10 6.99
CA ARG A 103 -6.35 3.70 7.35
C ARG A 103 -4.92 3.29 7.03
N ASP A 104 -4.39 3.70 5.90
CA ASP A 104 -3.02 3.33 5.49
C ASP A 104 -1.97 3.98 6.38
N LEU A 105 -2.20 5.23 6.80
CA LEU A 105 -1.39 5.92 7.80
C LEU A 105 -1.48 5.24 9.18
N TYR A 106 -2.68 4.82 9.60
CA TYR A 106 -2.85 4.08 10.85
C TYR A 106 -2.10 2.75 10.84
N VAL A 107 -2.30 1.92 9.81
CA VAL A 107 -1.62 0.63 9.69
C VAL A 107 -0.11 0.81 9.54
N GLY A 108 0.33 1.82 8.78
CA GLY A 108 1.75 2.14 8.62
C GLY A 108 2.41 2.56 9.92
N SER A 109 1.79 3.44 10.70
CA SER A 109 2.30 3.86 12.01
C SER A 109 2.32 2.70 13.02
N GLY A 110 1.28 1.88 13.05
CA GLY A 110 1.25 0.66 13.88
C GLY A 110 2.36 -0.32 13.55
N PHE A 111 2.67 -0.50 12.26
CA PHE A 111 3.81 -1.32 11.81
C PHE A 111 5.16 -0.77 12.29
N ILE A 112 5.39 0.54 12.17
CA ILE A 112 6.61 1.20 12.65
C ILE A 112 6.76 1.02 14.16
N VAL A 113 5.70 1.29 14.93
CA VAL A 113 5.69 1.13 16.39
C VAL A 113 6.03 -0.31 16.76
N ALA A 114 5.34 -1.30 16.18
CA ALA A 114 5.57 -2.72 16.43
C ALA A 114 7.02 -3.14 16.20
N LYS A 115 7.63 -2.64 15.12
CA LYS A 115 9.04 -2.89 14.81
C LYS A 115 9.98 -2.25 15.83
N THR A 116 9.70 -1.02 16.25
CA THR A 116 10.48 -0.30 17.28
C THR A 116 10.48 -1.02 18.62
N ILE A 117 9.33 -1.55 19.06
CA ILE A 117 9.19 -2.28 20.33
C ILE A 117 9.53 -3.79 20.21
N ARG A 118 10.05 -4.21 19.06
CA ARG A 118 10.42 -5.61 18.72
C ARG A 118 9.31 -6.61 19.04
N VAL A 119 8.05 -6.22 18.83
CA VAL A 119 6.93 -7.15 18.93
C VAL A 119 6.78 -7.83 17.58
N ALA A 120 6.87 -9.15 17.57
CA ALA A 120 6.50 -9.97 16.42
C ALA A 120 4.98 -9.89 16.23
N VAL A 121 4.48 -8.76 15.72
CA VAL A 121 3.10 -8.68 15.26
C VAL A 121 3.07 -9.48 13.97
N SER A 122 2.45 -10.65 14.03
CA SER A 122 2.02 -11.32 12.81
C SER A 122 0.93 -10.45 12.19
N VAL A 123 1.33 -9.47 11.38
CA VAL A 123 0.45 -8.75 10.46
C VAL A 123 0.11 -9.74 9.35
N ARG A 124 -0.50 -10.85 9.72
CA ARG A 124 -1.07 -11.81 8.78
C ARG A 124 -2.05 -11.01 7.95
N SER A 125 -1.91 -11.08 6.63
CA SER A 125 -2.73 -10.38 5.65
C SER A 125 -4.21 -10.54 5.99
N ARG A 126 -4.78 -9.53 6.67
CA ARG A 126 -6.19 -9.55 7.07
C ARG A 126 -7.04 -9.15 5.88
N PHE A 127 -8.13 -9.87 5.69
CA PHE A 127 -9.06 -9.64 4.58
C PHE A 127 -9.65 -8.22 4.63
N SER A 128 -9.90 -7.70 5.83
CA SER A 128 -10.37 -6.32 6.08
C SER A 128 -9.49 -5.26 5.42
N GLY A 129 -8.17 -5.35 5.59
CA GLY A 129 -7.23 -4.41 4.99
C GLY A 129 -7.12 -4.53 3.47
N LYS A 130 -7.28 -5.73 2.91
CA LYS A 130 -7.33 -5.95 1.45
C LYS A 130 -8.59 -5.34 0.85
N LEU A 131 -9.73 -5.47 1.53
CA LEU A 131 -10.99 -4.88 1.08
C LEU A 131 -10.89 -3.36 0.98
N VAL A 132 -10.31 -2.69 1.98
CA VAL A 132 -10.15 -1.23 1.93
C VAL A 132 -9.26 -0.82 0.75
N THR A 133 -8.15 -1.52 0.50
CA THR A 133 -7.27 -1.23 -0.66
C THR A 133 -8.00 -1.44 -1.98
N PHE A 134 -8.78 -2.51 -2.09
CA PHE A 134 -9.62 -2.74 -3.27
C PHE A 134 -10.64 -1.61 -3.48
N LEU A 135 -11.33 -1.20 -2.43
CA LEU A 135 -12.30 -0.10 -2.50
C LEU A 135 -11.64 1.25 -2.85
N GLN A 136 -10.42 1.51 -2.40
CA GLN A 136 -9.64 2.69 -2.80
C GLN A 136 -9.30 2.65 -4.30
N LEU A 137 -8.89 1.49 -4.83
CA LEU A 137 -8.66 1.32 -6.27
C LEU A 137 -9.95 1.56 -7.06
N VAL A 138 -11.09 1.00 -6.61
CA VAL A 138 -12.40 1.27 -7.22
C VAL A 138 -12.74 2.77 -7.16
N THR A 139 -12.44 3.44 -6.05
CA THR A 139 -12.64 4.89 -5.90
C THR A 139 -11.81 5.68 -6.92
N LEU A 140 -10.57 5.26 -7.20
CA LEU A 140 -9.76 5.85 -8.28
C LEU A 140 -10.40 5.67 -9.66
N PHE A 141 -10.96 4.50 -9.96
CA PHE A 141 -11.72 4.28 -11.20
C PHE A 141 -12.98 5.18 -11.26
N VAL A 142 -13.71 5.32 -10.16
CA VAL A 142 -14.89 6.20 -10.08
C VAL A 142 -14.52 7.66 -10.28
N LEU A 143 -13.47 8.16 -9.63
CA LEU A 143 -12.92 9.49 -9.85
C LEU A 143 -12.56 9.73 -11.31
N LEU A 144 -12.04 8.71 -11.98
CA LEU A 144 -11.59 8.83 -13.36
C LEU A 144 -12.75 8.80 -14.38
N PHE A 145 -13.77 7.97 -14.19
CA PHE A 145 -14.81 7.71 -15.20
C PHE A 145 -16.18 8.29 -14.85
N THR A 146 -16.53 8.35 -13.57
CA THR A 146 -17.84 8.79 -13.08
C THR A 146 -17.67 9.64 -11.82
N PRO A 147 -16.94 10.77 -11.88
CA PRO A 147 -16.49 11.48 -10.69
C PRO A 147 -17.62 11.95 -9.77
N GLY A 148 -18.81 12.24 -10.32
CA GLY A 148 -19.98 12.65 -9.54
C GLY A 148 -20.55 11.59 -8.58
N GLN A 149 -20.01 10.37 -8.55
CA GLN A 149 -20.40 9.31 -7.61
C GLN A 149 -19.39 9.09 -6.48
N VAL A 150 -18.29 9.85 -6.45
CA VAL A 150 -17.16 9.60 -5.54
C VAL A 150 -17.53 9.68 -4.05
N ASP A 151 -18.44 10.58 -3.66
CA ASP A 151 -18.86 10.78 -2.27
C ASP A 151 -19.32 9.47 -1.61
N LEU A 152 -20.13 8.68 -2.34
CA LEU A 152 -20.61 7.38 -1.86
C LEU A 152 -19.44 6.43 -1.61
N PHE A 153 -18.47 6.38 -2.53
CA PHE A 153 -17.30 5.51 -2.41
C PHE A 153 -16.37 5.95 -1.29
N VAL A 154 -16.21 7.26 -1.06
CA VAL A 154 -15.45 7.80 0.08
C VAL A 154 -16.09 7.36 1.39
N VAL A 155 -17.42 7.44 1.52
CA VAL A 155 -18.13 6.97 2.71
C VAL A 155 -17.94 5.47 2.91
N VAL A 156 -18.10 4.67 1.86
CA VAL A 156 -17.90 3.21 1.90
C VAL A 156 -16.48 2.85 2.31
N VAL A 157 -15.46 3.52 1.74
CA VAL A 157 -14.06 3.35 2.12
C VAL A 157 -13.83 3.77 3.57
N GLY A 158 -14.43 4.88 4.01
CA GLY A 158 -14.33 5.37 5.39
C GLY A 158 -14.88 4.37 6.40
N VAL A 159 -16.07 3.81 6.16
CA VAL A 159 -16.66 2.78 7.02
C VAL A 159 -15.79 1.51 7.04
N ALA A 160 -15.38 1.03 5.86
CA ALA A 160 -14.49 -0.12 5.76
C ALA A 160 -13.15 0.12 6.46
N SER A 161 -12.63 1.35 6.40
CA SER A 161 -11.42 1.79 7.07
C SER A 161 -11.54 1.71 8.59
N VAL A 162 -12.65 2.19 9.15
CA VAL A 162 -12.92 2.09 10.59
C VAL A 162 -12.96 0.63 11.04
N ILE A 163 -13.69 -0.23 10.30
CA ILE A 163 -13.78 -1.67 10.59
C ILE A 163 -12.40 -2.32 10.54
N ALA A 164 -11.60 -2.02 9.50
CA ALA A 164 -10.25 -2.53 9.36
C ALA A 164 -9.35 -2.08 10.51
N ILE A 165 -9.40 -0.78 10.89
CA ILE A 165 -8.62 -0.25 12.02
C ILE A 165 -8.93 -1.03 13.29
N LEU A 166 -10.21 -1.21 13.64
CA LEU A 166 -10.62 -1.97 14.83
C LEU A 166 -10.13 -3.42 14.80
N ASP A 167 -10.20 -4.07 13.63
CA ASP A 167 -9.69 -5.43 13.41
C ASP A 167 -8.17 -5.51 13.60
N TYR A 168 -7.41 -4.54 13.07
CA TYR A 168 -5.95 -4.45 13.30
C TYR A 168 -5.60 -4.15 14.75
N THR A 169 -6.31 -3.24 15.42
CA THR A 169 -6.07 -2.88 16.82
C THR A 169 -6.31 -4.09 17.72
N SER A 170 -7.44 -4.79 17.55
CA SER A 170 -7.78 -5.97 18.35
C SER A 170 -6.74 -7.09 18.19
N ALA A 171 -6.25 -7.31 16.97
CA ALA A 171 -5.17 -8.24 16.67
C ALA A 171 -3.84 -7.86 17.36
N GLY A 172 -3.50 -6.58 17.33
CA GLY A 172 -2.30 -6.05 17.98
C GLY A 172 -2.33 -6.26 19.49
N ILE A 173 -3.44 -5.91 20.14
CA ILE A 173 -3.65 -6.10 21.59
C ILE A 173 -3.56 -7.59 21.96
N ALA A 174 -4.21 -8.48 21.19
CA ALA A 174 -4.15 -9.91 21.44
C ALA A 174 -2.72 -10.46 21.37
N SER A 175 -1.91 -9.94 20.44
CA SER A 175 -0.50 -10.33 20.29
C SER A 175 0.37 -9.84 21.46
N LEU A 176 0.10 -8.62 21.96
CA LEU A 176 0.80 -8.08 23.14
C LEU A 176 0.46 -8.86 24.42
N ARG A 177 -0.80 -9.28 24.60
CA ARG A 177 -1.23 -10.07 25.76
C ARG A 177 -0.54 -11.43 25.82
N LYS A 178 -0.40 -12.12 24.69
CA LYS A 178 0.33 -13.41 24.63
C LYS A 178 1.79 -13.27 25.05
N ARG A 179 2.49 -12.23 24.59
CA ARG A 179 3.88 -11.97 24.98
C ARG A 179 4.06 -11.78 26.48
N HIS A 180 3.11 -11.14 27.15
CA HIS A 180 3.18 -10.95 28.61
C HIS A 180 2.88 -12.25 29.39
N GLN A 181 2.18 -13.21 28.79
CA GLN A 181 1.92 -14.52 29.42
C GLN A 181 3.09 -15.49 29.24
N GLU A 182 3.95 -15.27 28.25
CA GLU A 182 5.12 -16.09 27.93
C GLU A 182 6.44 -15.55 28.53
N ALA A 183 6.42 -14.35 29.13
CA ALA A 183 7.56 -13.68 29.76
C ALA A 183 7.47 -13.74 31.29
#